data_AF-A0AAU2XEC8-F1
#
_entry.id   AF-A0AAU2XEC8-F1
#
_cell.length_a   1.000
_cell.length_b   1.000
_cell.length_c   1.000
_cell.angle_alpha   90.00
_cell.angle_beta   90.00
_cell.angle_gamma   90.00
#
_symmetry.space_group_name_H-M   'P 1'
#
loop_
_entity.id
_entity.type
_entity.pdbx_description
1 polymer ?
#
loop_
_entity_poly.entity_id
_entity_poly.type
_entity_poly.pdbx_seq_one_letter_code
_entity_poly.pdbx_strand_id
1 'polypeptide(L)'
;MNGQYTPEGIFARALARKVRDSETPVDVLARSAGIAPNDFHHFLNGRRLPTLQQLNMINEACGRRGRGLPPQQYALAELWKAAYAEQSTMGTGFEARTGLEPPAEHPPREFPAMPHEDSTARTTAGSGRVPSARTWSTIPPPGPARVTTVPEFIKALRDVYIWAGAPSYRRVAATSGNLVARSTISDLFHEKNSNKLPRFDLVMDILTTFGVADVETWHMVWSQLKGGRPYGRDLARR
;
A
#
# COMPACT_ATOMS: atom_id res chain seq x y z
N MET A 1 22.63 -12.47 -18.37
CA MET A 1 22.62 -11.00 -18.15
C MET A 1 21.19 -10.54 -17.83
N ASN A 2 20.61 -10.97 -16.70
CA ASN A 2 19.18 -10.74 -16.38
C ASN A 2 18.94 -9.71 -15.25
N GLY A 3 19.96 -8.93 -14.86
CA GLY A 3 19.87 -8.01 -13.71
C GLY A 3 19.35 -6.61 -14.01
N GLN A 4 18.94 -6.31 -15.25
CA GLN A 4 18.63 -4.92 -15.65
C GLN A 4 17.23 -4.43 -15.31
N TYR A 5 16.32 -5.34 -14.90
CA TYR A 5 14.90 -5.04 -14.65
C TYR A 5 14.41 -5.47 -13.26
N THR A 6 15.32 -5.70 -12.32
CA THR A 6 14.89 -5.94 -10.94
C THR A 6 14.51 -4.61 -10.27
N PRO A 7 13.54 -4.58 -9.33
CA PRO A 7 13.18 -3.37 -8.60
C PRO A 7 14.37 -2.66 -7.94
N GLU A 8 15.37 -3.44 -7.48
CA GLU A 8 16.61 -2.93 -6.90
C GLU A 8 17.50 -2.23 -7.95
N GLY A 9 17.55 -2.75 -9.17
CA GLY A 9 18.29 -2.15 -10.28
C GLY A 9 17.68 -0.82 -10.72
N ILE A 10 16.35 -0.73 -10.77
CA ILE A 10 15.63 0.51 -11.08
C ILE A 10 15.86 1.53 -9.95
N PHE A 11 15.79 1.10 -8.68
CA PHE A 11 16.10 1.95 -7.52
C PHE A 11 17.50 2.55 -7.61
N ALA A 12 18.48 1.68 -7.85
CA ALA A 12 19.88 2.05 -7.92
C ALA A 12 20.15 3.08 -9.01
N ARG A 13 19.54 2.93 -10.20
CA ARG A 13 19.64 3.90 -11.29
C ARG A 13 19.05 5.26 -10.92
N ALA A 14 17.88 5.28 -10.28
CA ALA A 14 17.24 6.53 -9.85
C ALA A 14 18.09 7.26 -8.81
N LEU A 15 18.64 6.51 -7.84
CA LEU A 15 19.54 7.06 -6.82
C LEU A 15 20.84 7.58 -7.46
N ALA A 16 21.45 6.81 -8.36
CA ALA A 16 22.67 7.21 -9.07
C ALA A 16 22.47 8.46 -9.94
N ARG A 17 21.30 8.59 -10.58
CA ARG A 17 20.93 9.80 -11.32
C ARG A 17 20.90 11.03 -10.42
N LYS A 18 20.24 10.94 -9.26
CA LYS A 18 20.19 12.08 -8.33
C LYS A 18 21.56 12.44 -7.77
N VAL A 19 22.37 11.45 -7.40
CA VAL A 19 23.74 11.68 -6.93
C VAL A 19 24.55 12.42 -8.00
N ARG A 20 24.40 12.03 -9.28
CA ARG A 20 25.01 12.75 -10.41
C ARG A 20 24.51 14.20 -10.53
N ASP A 21 23.20 14.43 -10.39
CA ASP A 21 22.58 15.77 -10.50
C ASP A 21 22.97 16.70 -9.34
N SER A 22 23.50 16.16 -8.22
CA SER A 22 23.95 16.96 -7.08
C SER A 22 25.31 17.63 -7.28
N GLU A 23 26.02 17.32 -8.38
CA GLU A 23 27.38 17.76 -8.71
C GLU A 23 28.44 17.50 -7.61
N THR A 24 28.08 16.76 -6.56
CA THR A 24 28.93 16.50 -5.40
C THR A 24 29.60 15.13 -5.57
N PRO A 25 30.93 15.00 -5.34
CA PRO A 25 31.61 13.71 -5.40
C PRO A 25 31.00 12.68 -4.45
N VAL A 26 30.92 11.42 -4.89
CA VAL A 26 30.27 10.32 -4.14
C VAL A 26 30.85 10.16 -2.74
N ASP A 27 32.17 10.26 -2.58
CA ASP A 27 32.84 10.13 -1.28
C ASP A 27 32.52 11.28 -0.31
N VAL A 28 32.26 12.47 -0.85
CA VAL A 28 31.85 13.64 -0.05
C VAL A 28 30.41 13.45 0.41
N LEU A 29 29.52 12.98 -0.48
CA LEU A 29 28.14 12.67 -0.13
C LEU A 29 28.04 11.56 0.92
N ALA A 30 28.77 10.45 0.73
CA ALA A 30 28.77 9.34 1.67
C ALA A 30 29.19 9.80 3.08
N ARG A 31 30.27 10.59 3.18
CA ARG A 31 30.73 11.17 4.45
C ARG A 31 29.70 12.12 5.05
N SER A 32 29.12 13.02 4.25
CA SER A 32 28.11 13.97 4.73
C SER A 32 26.82 13.29 5.21
N ALA A 33 26.45 12.15 4.61
CA ALA A 33 25.31 11.33 5.02
C ALA A 33 25.61 10.41 6.21
N GLY A 34 26.86 10.36 6.70
CA GLY A 34 27.28 9.44 7.75
C GLY A 34 27.23 7.96 7.34
N ILE A 35 27.39 7.67 6.05
CA ILE A 35 27.31 6.32 5.48
C ILE A 35 28.71 5.88 5.05
N ALA A 36 29.07 4.63 5.35
CA ALA A 36 30.33 4.06 4.89
C ALA A 36 30.40 4.08 3.34
N PRO A 37 31.52 4.52 2.72
CA PRO A 37 31.61 4.62 1.26
C PRO A 37 31.26 3.32 0.52
N ASN A 38 31.65 2.18 1.08
CA ASN A 38 31.37 0.88 0.49
C ASN A 38 29.87 0.55 0.47
N ASP A 39 29.15 0.84 1.55
CA ASP A 39 27.68 0.69 1.60
C ASP A 39 26.99 1.62 0.61
N PHE A 40 27.48 2.86 0.49
CA PHE A 40 26.96 3.81 -0.48
C PHE A 40 27.12 3.30 -1.91
N HIS A 41 28.27 2.72 -2.26
CA HIS A 41 28.48 2.06 -3.55
C HIS A 41 27.57 0.84 -3.75
N HIS A 42 27.28 0.06 -2.71
CA HIS A 42 26.31 -1.03 -2.80
C HIS A 42 24.90 -0.54 -3.11
N PHE A 43 24.49 0.61 -2.57
CA PHE A 43 23.20 1.24 -2.88
C PHE A 43 23.13 1.71 -4.33
N LEU A 44 24.18 2.37 -4.82
CA LEU A 44 24.25 2.86 -6.20
C LEU A 44 24.29 1.75 -7.25
N ASN A 45 24.77 0.56 -6.86
CA ASN A 45 24.84 -0.61 -7.75
C ASN A 45 23.64 -1.55 -7.60
N GLY A 46 22.67 -1.24 -6.72
CA GLY A 46 21.50 -2.08 -6.49
C GLY A 46 21.79 -3.41 -5.82
N ARG A 47 22.99 -3.57 -5.23
CA ARG A 47 23.37 -4.78 -4.49
C ARG A 47 22.73 -4.82 -3.10
N ARG A 48 22.36 -3.65 -2.57
CA ARG A 48 21.71 -3.49 -1.28
C ARG A 48 20.74 -2.33 -1.35
N LEU A 49 19.61 -2.43 -0.67
CA LEU A 49 18.68 -1.31 -0.50
C LEU A 49 19.03 -0.54 0.77
N PRO A 50 19.12 0.80 0.71
CA PRO A 50 19.30 1.63 1.89
C PRO A 50 18.04 1.62 2.77
N THR A 51 18.22 1.75 4.08
CA THR A 51 17.09 1.93 5.00
C THR A 51 16.41 3.28 4.80
N LEU A 52 15.21 3.42 5.36
CA LEU A 52 14.49 4.69 5.41
C LEU A 52 15.33 5.80 6.08
N GLN A 53 16.04 5.50 7.15
CA GLN A 53 16.90 6.51 7.77
C GLN A 53 18.06 6.91 6.83
N GLN A 54 18.72 5.94 6.22
CA GLN A 54 19.84 6.18 5.29
C GLN A 54 19.40 6.99 4.07
N LEU A 55 18.24 6.70 3.49
CA LEU A 55 17.71 7.49 2.38
C LEU A 55 17.45 8.95 2.74
N ASN A 56 17.01 9.25 3.96
CA ASN A 56 16.79 10.62 4.40
C ASN A 56 18.12 11.36 4.54
N MET A 57 19.12 10.70 5.14
CA MET A 57 20.47 11.25 5.25
C MET A 57 21.10 11.52 3.87
N ILE A 58 20.92 10.61 2.90
CA ILE A 58 21.38 10.81 1.51
C ILE A 58 20.64 11.99 0.86
N ASN A 59 19.34 12.14 1.11
CA ASN A 59 18.54 13.25 0.58
C ASN A 59 18.98 14.60 1.12
N GLU A 60 19.25 14.68 2.42
CA GLU A 60 19.76 15.88 3.07
C GLU A 60 21.17 16.23 2.55
N ALA A 61 22.04 15.23 2.42
CA ALA A 61 23.39 15.36 1.87
C ALA A 61 23.41 15.88 0.42
N CYS A 62 22.47 15.45 -0.42
CA CYS A 62 22.34 15.95 -1.80
C CYS A 62 21.81 17.41 -1.88
N GLY A 63 21.43 18.02 -0.76
CA GLY A 63 20.96 19.38 -0.66
C GLY A 63 19.52 19.61 -1.15
N ARG A 64 18.89 20.69 -0.65
CA ARG A 64 17.55 21.18 -1.07
C ARG A 64 17.50 21.72 -2.52
N ARG A 65 18.62 21.75 -3.24
CA ARG A 65 18.71 22.25 -4.63
C ARG A 65 18.39 21.17 -5.68
N GLY A 66 18.56 19.90 -5.36
CA GLY A 66 17.99 18.84 -6.18
C GLY A 66 16.47 18.85 -6.03
N ARG A 67 15.71 18.79 -7.13
CA ARG A 67 14.28 18.41 -7.06
C ARG A 67 14.22 17.22 -6.11
N GLY A 68 13.54 17.38 -4.97
CA GLY A 68 13.57 16.40 -3.89
C GLY A 68 13.35 15.01 -4.46
N LEU A 69 14.11 14.00 -3.98
CA LEU A 69 13.65 12.62 -4.21
C LEU A 69 12.29 12.63 -3.53
N PRO A 70 11.24 12.19 -4.22
CA PRO A 70 9.94 12.22 -3.61
C PRO A 70 10.04 11.35 -2.34
N PRO A 71 9.32 11.71 -1.25
CA PRO A 71 9.50 11.12 0.07
C PRO A 71 9.63 9.61 -0.05
N GLN A 72 10.52 8.91 0.67
CA GLN A 72 10.92 7.51 0.39
C GLN A 72 9.86 6.52 -0.09
N GLN A 73 8.66 6.69 0.42
CA GLN A 73 7.42 6.03 0.01
C GLN A 73 7.10 6.19 -1.49
N TYR A 74 7.30 7.38 -2.05
CA TYR A 74 7.18 7.72 -3.47
C TYR A 74 8.39 7.27 -4.28
N ALA A 75 9.61 7.28 -3.74
CA ALA A 75 10.74 6.71 -4.46
C ALA A 75 10.51 5.21 -4.71
N LEU A 76 10.19 4.43 -3.67
CA LEU A 76 9.80 3.03 -3.86
C LEU A 76 8.56 2.86 -4.74
N ALA A 77 7.51 3.67 -4.56
CA ALA A 77 6.29 3.54 -5.35
C ALA A 77 6.47 3.94 -6.84
N GLU A 78 7.24 4.98 -7.15
CA GLU A 78 7.59 5.37 -8.53
C GLU A 78 8.53 4.34 -9.17
N LEU A 79 9.39 3.70 -8.37
CA LEU A 79 10.22 2.59 -8.84
C LEU A 79 9.40 1.32 -9.10
N TRP A 80 8.39 1.03 -8.27
CA TRP A 80 7.41 -0.01 -8.53
C TRP A 80 6.56 0.32 -9.77
N LYS A 81 6.10 1.56 -9.95
CA LYS A 81 5.37 2.00 -11.15
C LYS A 81 6.22 1.93 -12.41
N ALA A 82 7.48 2.34 -12.37
CA ALA A 82 8.41 2.24 -13.50
C ALA A 82 8.67 0.76 -13.86
N ALA A 83 8.87 -0.10 -12.86
CA ALA A 83 8.99 -1.55 -13.05
C ALA A 83 7.73 -2.17 -13.69
N TYR A 84 6.55 -1.75 -13.23
CA TYR A 84 5.26 -2.25 -13.72
C TYR A 84 4.92 -1.72 -15.13
N ALA A 85 5.28 -0.47 -15.42
CA ALA A 85 5.08 0.14 -16.74
C ALA A 85 5.99 -0.51 -17.80
N GLU A 86 7.25 -0.81 -17.45
CA GLU A 86 8.18 -1.55 -18.30
C GLU A 86 7.74 -3.02 -18.51
N GLN A 87 7.22 -3.69 -17.48
CA GLN A 87 6.61 -5.02 -17.62
C GLN A 87 5.34 -5.01 -18.49
N SER A 88 4.51 -3.97 -18.39
CA SER A 88 3.30 -3.82 -19.23
C SER A 88 3.62 -3.53 -20.69
N THR A 89 4.74 -2.84 -20.97
CA THR A 89 5.19 -2.60 -22.35
C THR A 89 5.84 -3.83 -22.99
N MET A 90 6.38 -4.75 -22.18
CA MET A 90 6.90 -6.04 -22.67
C MET A 90 5.84 -7.17 -22.72
N GLY A 91 4.67 -6.97 -22.09
CA GLY A 91 3.64 -8.00 -21.91
C GLY A 91 2.58 -8.09 -23.02
N THR A 92 2.53 -7.17 -23.98
CA THR A 92 1.63 -7.28 -25.15
C THR A 92 2.24 -8.18 -26.22
N GLY A 93 2.26 -9.48 -25.92
CA GLY A 93 2.79 -10.49 -26.84
C GLY A 93 2.77 -11.90 -26.26
N PHE A 94 1.68 -12.33 -25.62
CA PHE A 94 1.48 -13.76 -25.38
C PHE A 94 0.01 -14.13 -25.49
N GLU A 95 -0.36 -14.61 -26.68
CA GLU A 95 -1.64 -15.22 -26.98
C GLU A 95 -1.89 -16.47 -26.14
N ALA A 96 -3.19 -16.73 -25.96
CA ALA A 96 -3.77 -17.85 -25.27
C ALA A 96 -3.26 -19.22 -25.75
N ARG A 97 -2.98 -20.12 -24.80
CA ARG A 97 -3.28 -21.55 -24.96
C ARG A 97 -3.95 -22.10 -23.71
N THR A 98 -5.19 -22.49 -23.95
CA THR A 98 -6.10 -23.34 -23.18
C THR A 98 -5.51 -24.69 -22.79
N GLY A 99 -5.96 -25.19 -21.65
CA GLY A 99 -6.17 -26.63 -21.43
C GLY A 99 -5.34 -27.24 -20.30
N LEU A 100 -5.87 -27.22 -19.08
CA LEU A 100 -5.56 -28.24 -18.07
C LEU A 100 -6.74 -28.43 -17.13
N GLU A 101 -7.26 -29.65 -17.13
CA GLU A 101 -8.29 -30.18 -16.24
C GLU A 101 -7.89 -30.07 -14.75
N PRO A 102 -8.89 -29.93 -13.84
CA PRO A 102 -8.65 -30.00 -12.40
C PRO A 102 -8.43 -31.46 -11.94
N PRO A 103 -7.41 -31.74 -11.10
CA PRO A 103 -7.23 -33.06 -10.51
C PRO A 103 -8.23 -33.33 -9.37
N ALA A 104 -8.61 -34.61 -9.29
CA ALA A 104 -9.64 -35.19 -8.45
C ALA A 104 -9.45 -34.98 -6.93
N GLU A 105 -10.60 -34.97 -6.27
CA GLU A 105 -10.82 -34.85 -4.83
C GLU A 105 -10.11 -35.95 -4.04
N HIS A 106 -9.30 -35.55 -3.05
CA HIS A 106 -8.78 -36.46 -2.02
C HIS A 106 -9.76 -36.52 -0.83
N PRO A 107 -10.06 -37.72 -0.29
CA PRO A 107 -10.91 -37.85 0.89
C PRO A 107 -10.22 -37.35 2.17
N PRO A 108 -11.00 -36.97 3.20
CA PRO A 108 -10.49 -36.39 4.44
C PRO A 108 -9.63 -37.38 5.25
N ARG A 109 -8.43 -36.95 5.63
CA ARG A 109 -7.58 -37.66 6.60
C ARG A 109 -8.11 -37.41 8.02
N GLU A 110 -8.49 -38.50 8.69
CA GLU A 110 -8.76 -38.52 10.13
C GLU A 110 -7.45 -38.28 10.90
N PHE A 111 -7.42 -37.25 11.74
CA PHE A 111 -6.31 -36.98 12.64
C PHE A 111 -6.57 -37.65 14.00
N PRO A 112 -5.67 -38.51 14.52
CA PRO A 112 -5.80 -39.04 15.86
C PRO A 112 -5.60 -37.94 16.91
N ALA A 113 -6.44 -37.96 17.94
CA ALA A 113 -6.41 -37.07 19.09
C ALA A 113 -5.10 -37.22 19.87
N MET A 114 -4.33 -36.13 19.95
CA MET A 114 -3.15 -36.03 20.83
C MET A 114 -3.56 -35.40 22.17
N PRO A 115 -3.01 -35.90 23.30
CA PRO A 115 -3.35 -35.45 24.64
C PRO A 115 -2.80 -34.05 24.94
N HIS A 116 -3.55 -33.29 25.74
CA HIS A 116 -3.16 -31.99 26.27
C HIS A 116 -2.07 -32.16 27.33
N GLU A 117 -0.87 -31.65 27.05
CA GLU A 117 0.17 -31.43 28.06
C GLU A 117 0.17 -29.95 28.49
N ASP A 118 0.07 -29.76 29.81
CA ASP A 118 0.23 -28.50 30.51
C ASP A 118 1.56 -27.83 30.17
N SER A 119 1.50 -26.65 29.54
CA SER A 119 2.69 -25.82 29.29
C SER A 119 2.55 -24.47 29.98
N THR A 120 3.00 -24.43 31.23
CA THR A 120 3.25 -23.21 31.99
C THR A 120 4.62 -22.65 31.60
N ALA A 121 4.67 -21.78 30.58
CA ALA A 121 5.89 -21.04 30.23
C ALA A 121 5.65 -19.54 30.15
N ARG A 122 6.14 -18.89 31.21
CA ARG A 122 6.28 -17.46 31.45
C ARG A 122 7.06 -16.80 30.30
N THR A 123 6.38 -16.03 29.44
CA THR A 123 7.04 -15.20 28.42
C THR A 123 7.25 -13.79 28.95
N THR A 124 8.52 -13.41 28.97
CA THR A 124 9.09 -12.12 29.32
C THR A 124 8.60 -11.00 28.39
N ALA A 125 8.43 -9.82 28.99
CA ALA A 125 7.98 -8.59 28.37
C ALA A 125 8.85 -8.15 27.18
N GLY A 126 8.40 -8.46 25.96
CA GLY A 126 8.85 -7.80 24.75
C GLY A 126 8.17 -6.43 24.64
N SER A 127 8.91 -5.36 24.95
CA SER A 127 8.55 -3.97 24.68
C SER A 127 8.43 -3.75 23.17
N GLY A 128 7.31 -4.18 22.59
CA GLY A 128 6.91 -3.89 21.21
C GLY A 128 6.58 -2.42 21.07
N ARG A 129 7.55 -1.63 20.61
CA ARG A 129 7.33 -0.22 20.26
C ARG A 129 6.26 -0.17 19.18
N VAL A 130 5.08 0.34 19.55
CA VAL A 130 3.92 0.51 18.67
C VAL A 130 4.35 1.34 17.45
N PRO A 131 4.22 0.85 16.21
CA PRO A 131 4.52 1.63 15.02
C PRO A 131 3.65 2.89 15.01
N SER A 132 4.31 4.05 15.09
CA SER A 132 3.66 5.36 15.05
C SER A 132 2.79 5.50 13.81
N ALA A 133 1.64 6.14 14.02
CA ALA A 133 0.54 6.26 13.10
C ALA A 133 0.86 7.10 11.84
N ARG A 134 0.14 6.81 10.75
CA ARG A 134 0.00 7.58 9.50
C ARG A 134 1.02 7.35 8.39
N THR A 135 1.25 6.10 8.01
CA THR A 135 1.78 5.82 6.67
C THR A 135 1.00 4.67 6.04
N TRP A 136 -0.28 4.92 5.78
CA TRP A 136 -1.01 4.12 4.80
C TRP A 136 -0.40 4.45 3.42
N SER A 137 -0.37 3.45 2.53
CA SER A 137 0.44 3.37 1.30
C SER A 137 0.60 4.66 0.47
N THR A 138 1.70 4.82 -0.27
CA THR A 138 1.96 5.97 -1.17
C THR A 138 1.17 5.94 -2.48
N ILE A 139 0.61 4.79 -2.82
CA ILE A 139 -0.28 4.65 -3.97
C ILE A 139 -1.50 5.52 -3.67
N PRO A 140 -2.06 6.32 -4.58
CA PRO A 140 -3.31 7.01 -4.30
C PRO A 140 -4.38 5.96 -3.91
N PRO A 141 -5.17 6.19 -2.86
CA PRO A 141 -6.21 5.25 -2.48
C PRO A 141 -7.16 5.05 -3.66
N PRO A 142 -7.68 3.82 -3.86
CA PRO A 142 -8.66 3.57 -4.92
C PRO A 142 -9.85 4.51 -4.73
N GLY A 143 -10.19 5.25 -5.79
CA GLY A 143 -11.26 6.25 -5.78
C GLY A 143 -12.62 5.64 -6.14
N PRO A 144 -13.74 6.26 -5.71
CA PRO A 144 -15.09 5.73 -5.95
C PRO A 144 -15.67 6.17 -7.31
N ALA A 145 -14.89 6.79 -8.20
CA ALA A 145 -15.41 7.54 -9.36
C ALA A 145 -16.20 6.70 -10.39
N ARG A 146 -16.04 5.37 -10.39
CA ARG A 146 -16.73 4.44 -11.30
C ARG A 146 -17.87 3.66 -10.63
N VAL A 147 -18.14 3.93 -9.35
CA VAL A 147 -19.15 3.19 -8.58
C VAL A 147 -20.55 3.68 -8.94
N THR A 148 -21.43 2.74 -9.29
CA THR A 148 -22.81 3.02 -9.68
C THR A 148 -23.84 2.35 -8.78
N THR A 149 -23.42 1.35 -8.00
CA THR A 149 -24.30 0.58 -7.10
C THR A 149 -23.79 0.55 -5.66
N VAL A 150 -24.68 0.26 -4.70
CA VAL A 150 -24.32 0.14 -3.27
C VAL A 150 -23.29 -0.99 -3.02
N PRO A 151 -23.42 -2.19 -3.62
CA PRO A 151 -22.41 -3.23 -3.45
C PRO A 151 -21.03 -2.83 -4.00
N GLU A 152 -20.99 -2.11 -5.13
CA GLU A 152 -19.74 -1.57 -5.68
C GLU A 152 -19.11 -0.52 -4.74
N PHE A 153 -19.92 0.29 -4.07
CA PHE A 153 -19.43 1.27 -3.10
C PHE A 153 -18.76 0.60 -1.89
N ILE A 154 -19.39 -0.45 -1.36
CA ILE A 154 -18.83 -1.21 -0.24
C ILE A 154 -17.57 -1.96 -0.67
N LYS A 155 -17.54 -2.49 -1.91
CA LYS A 155 -16.32 -3.06 -2.49
C LYS A 155 -15.20 -2.02 -2.58
N ALA A 156 -15.48 -0.82 -3.08
CA ALA A 156 -14.49 0.25 -3.16
C ALA A 156 -13.95 0.64 -1.77
N LEU A 157 -14.81 0.71 -0.73
CA LEU A 157 -14.35 0.92 0.64
C LEU A 157 -13.44 -0.20 1.14
N ARG A 158 -13.74 -1.46 0.77
CA ARG A 158 -12.90 -2.61 1.09
C ARG A 158 -11.55 -2.54 0.37
N ASP A 159 -11.53 -2.06 -0.86
CA ASP A 159 -10.28 -1.83 -1.61
C ASP A 159 -9.42 -0.77 -0.92
N VAL A 160 -10.01 0.32 -0.39
CA VAL A 160 -9.30 1.30 0.45
C VAL A 160 -8.78 0.66 1.73
N TYR A 161 -9.57 -0.17 2.40
CA TYR A 161 -9.13 -0.89 3.61
C TYR A 161 -7.93 -1.81 3.34
N ILE A 162 -7.93 -2.53 2.22
CA ILE A 162 -6.82 -3.38 1.79
C ILE A 162 -5.59 -2.52 1.45
N TRP A 163 -5.80 -1.41 0.72
CA TRP A 163 -4.75 -0.43 0.41
C TRP A 163 -4.11 0.17 1.66
N ALA A 164 -4.88 0.37 2.73
CA ALA A 164 -4.41 0.82 4.03
C ALA A 164 -3.63 -0.27 4.81
N GLY A 165 -3.41 -1.44 4.21
CA GLY A 165 -2.67 -2.55 4.79
C GLY A 165 -3.53 -3.51 5.63
N ALA A 166 -4.84 -3.53 5.40
CA ALA A 166 -5.81 -4.37 6.12
C ALA A 166 -5.61 -4.37 7.66
N PRO A 167 -5.57 -3.18 8.31
CA PRO A 167 -5.34 -3.08 9.74
C PRO A 167 -6.47 -3.76 10.53
N SER A 168 -6.15 -4.46 11.63
CA SER A 168 -7.18 -5.11 12.43
C SER A 168 -8.28 -4.13 12.87
N TYR A 169 -9.54 -4.56 12.88
CA TYR A 169 -10.67 -3.69 13.24
C TYR A 169 -10.52 -3.04 14.62
N ARG A 170 -9.84 -3.73 15.56
CA ARG A 170 -9.50 -3.17 16.88
C ARG A 170 -8.53 -1.98 16.75
N ARG A 171 -7.55 -2.05 15.85
CA ARG A 171 -6.62 -0.95 15.57
C ARG A 171 -7.33 0.21 14.89
N VAL A 172 -8.25 -0.05 13.96
CA VAL A 172 -9.04 1.01 13.30
C VAL A 172 -9.87 1.77 14.33
N ALA A 173 -10.63 1.06 15.18
CA ALA A 173 -11.42 1.67 16.26
C ALA A 173 -10.55 2.50 17.22
N ALA A 174 -9.38 1.99 17.62
CA ALA A 174 -8.47 2.75 18.48
C ALA A 174 -7.91 4.01 17.78
N THR A 175 -7.61 3.92 16.48
CA THR A 175 -7.03 5.04 15.71
C THR A 175 -8.06 6.12 15.42
N SER A 176 -9.35 5.75 15.27
CA SER A 176 -10.46 6.69 15.14
C SER A 176 -10.90 7.31 16.47
N GLY A 177 -10.12 7.15 17.56
CA GLY A 177 -10.48 7.67 18.88
C GLY A 177 -11.69 6.99 19.51
N ASN A 178 -11.99 5.74 19.09
CA ASN A 178 -13.19 4.98 19.45
C ASN A 178 -14.52 5.65 19.03
N LEU A 179 -14.50 6.56 18.06
CA LEU A 179 -15.72 7.10 17.45
C LEU A 179 -16.57 6.01 16.77
N VAL A 180 -15.90 4.95 16.30
CA VAL A 180 -16.53 3.82 15.63
C VAL A 180 -16.22 2.53 16.39
N ALA A 181 -17.27 1.83 16.81
CA ALA A 181 -17.13 0.53 17.46
C ALA A 181 -16.59 -0.54 16.50
N ARG A 182 -15.76 -1.46 17.03
CA ARG A 182 -15.21 -2.59 16.26
C ARG A 182 -16.29 -3.40 15.53
N SER A 183 -17.42 -3.68 16.20
CA SER A 183 -18.54 -4.43 15.62
C SER A 183 -19.11 -3.71 14.40
N THR A 184 -19.28 -2.38 14.48
CA THR A 184 -19.75 -1.55 13.36
C THR A 184 -18.83 -1.61 12.14
N ILE A 185 -17.50 -1.59 12.36
CA ILE A 185 -16.52 -1.74 11.27
C ILE A 185 -16.63 -3.13 10.65
N SER A 186 -16.76 -4.17 11.48
CA SER A 186 -16.94 -5.55 11.01
C SER A 186 -18.23 -5.71 10.21
N ASP A 187 -19.33 -5.14 10.67
CA ASP A 187 -20.64 -5.19 10.02
C ASP A 187 -20.62 -4.45 8.68
N LEU A 188 -19.89 -3.33 8.58
CA LEU A 188 -19.75 -2.55 7.35
C LEU A 188 -19.12 -3.37 6.22
N PHE A 189 -18.07 -4.14 6.51
CA PHE A 189 -17.35 -4.93 5.50
C PHE A 189 -17.90 -6.33 5.30
N HIS A 190 -18.97 -6.71 6.02
CA HIS A 190 -19.57 -8.03 5.90
C HIS A 190 -20.44 -8.12 4.64
N GLU A 191 -20.26 -9.18 3.85
CA GLU A 191 -20.99 -9.41 2.59
C GLU A 191 -22.51 -9.36 2.72
N LYS A 192 -23.07 -9.81 3.85
CA LYS A 192 -24.53 -9.79 4.11
C LYS A 192 -25.10 -8.36 4.17
N ASN A 193 -24.28 -7.37 4.51
CA ASN A 193 -24.68 -5.97 4.61
C ASN A 193 -24.35 -5.16 3.35
N SER A 194 -23.83 -5.81 2.29
CA SER A 194 -23.42 -5.16 1.03
C SER A 194 -24.56 -4.46 0.28
N ASN A 195 -25.81 -4.76 0.61
CA ASN A 195 -26.99 -4.14 -0.01
C ASN A 195 -27.47 -2.86 0.69
N LYS A 196 -26.94 -2.55 1.88
CA LYS A 196 -27.38 -1.39 2.66
C LYS A 196 -26.32 -0.30 2.61
N LEU A 197 -26.71 0.90 2.17
CA LEU A 197 -25.79 2.03 2.14
C LEU A 197 -25.44 2.44 3.59
N PRO A 198 -24.15 2.51 3.94
CA PRO A 198 -23.73 2.91 5.28
C PRO A 198 -24.03 4.39 5.54
N ARG A 199 -24.07 4.78 6.81
CA ARG A 199 -24.17 6.21 7.19
C ARG A 199 -22.92 6.95 6.71
N PHE A 200 -23.08 8.18 6.20
CA PHE A 200 -21.96 8.94 5.67
C PHE A 200 -20.92 9.29 6.74
N ASP A 201 -21.35 9.65 7.95
CA ASP A 201 -20.46 9.95 9.09
C ASP A 201 -19.45 8.81 9.33
N LEU A 202 -19.94 7.57 9.32
CA LEU A 202 -19.13 6.36 9.47
C LEU A 202 -18.09 6.21 8.34
N VAL A 203 -18.50 6.50 7.10
CA VAL A 203 -17.60 6.43 5.93
C VAL A 203 -16.50 7.48 6.07
N MET A 204 -16.86 8.70 6.44
CA MET A 204 -15.91 9.80 6.64
C MET A 204 -14.89 9.48 7.75
N ASP A 205 -15.35 8.96 8.89
CA ASP A 205 -14.48 8.57 10.00
C ASP A 205 -13.47 7.49 9.57
N ILE A 206 -13.90 6.53 8.75
CA ILE A 206 -13.03 5.46 8.24
C ILE A 206 -12.02 6.00 7.23
N LEU A 207 -12.47 6.80 6.26
CA LEU A 207 -11.60 7.36 5.22
C LEU A 207 -10.53 8.30 5.81
N THR A 208 -10.92 9.15 6.76
CA THR A 208 -9.98 10.02 7.49
C THR A 208 -9.01 9.21 8.34
N THR A 209 -9.48 8.13 8.98
CA THR A 209 -8.63 7.18 9.70
C THR A 209 -7.64 6.46 8.78
N PHE A 210 -7.91 6.33 7.48
CA PHE A 210 -6.96 5.77 6.50
C PHE A 210 -6.17 6.84 5.75
N GLY A 211 -6.35 8.13 6.07
CA GLY A 211 -5.62 9.23 5.45
C GLY A 211 -6.01 9.48 3.98
N VAL A 212 -7.22 9.12 3.59
CA VAL A 212 -7.75 9.43 2.25
C VAL A 212 -8.06 10.92 2.17
N ALA A 213 -7.40 11.63 1.25
CA ALA A 213 -7.57 13.08 1.09
C ALA A 213 -8.84 13.46 0.30
N ASP A 214 -9.24 12.63 -0.67
CA ASP A 214 -10.32 12.93 -1.61
C ASP A 214 -11.73 12.61 -1.05
N VAL A 215 -12.06 13.12 0.14
CA VAL A 215 -13.33 12.82 0.83
C VAL A 215 -14.55 13.36 0.08
N GLU A 216 -14.39 14.46 -0.67
CA GLU A 216 -15.48 15.09 -1.43
C GLU A 216 -16.01 14.18 -2.54
N THR A 217 -15.13 13.49 -3.27
CA THR A 217 -15.53 12.53 -4.30
C THR A 217 -16.31 11.36 -3.70
N TRP A 218 -15.93 10.89 -2.50
CA TRP A 218 -16.70 9.87 -1.76
C TRP A 218 -18.08 10.37 -1.34
N HIS A 219 -18.19 11.62 -0.87
CA HIS A 219 -19.46 12.23 -0.52
C HIS A 219 -20.42 12.35 -1.70
N MET A 220 -19.92 12.78 -2.87
CA MET A 220 -20.72 12.89 -4.09
C MET A 220 -21.31 11.54 -4.50
N VAL A 221 -20.49 10.49 -4.58
CA VAL A 221 -20.93 9.14 -4.96
C VAL A 221 -21.92 8.59 -3.94
N TRP A 222 -21.66 8.76 -2.65
CA TRP A 222 -22.57 8.32 -1.59
C TRP A 222 -23.94 9.01 -1.69
N SER A 223 -23.96 10.33 -1.93
CA SER A 223 -25.19 11.13 -2.05
C SER A 223 -26.03 10.70 -3.25
N GLN A 224 -25.37 10.35 -4.36
CA GLN A 224 -26.02 9.86 -5.57
C GLN A 224 -26.69 8.50 -5.35
N LEU A 225 -25.99 7.56 -4.70
CA LEU A 225 -26.53 6.26 -4.33
C LEU A 225 -27.71 6.39 -3.38
N LYS A 226 -27.65 7.32 -2.42
CA LYS A 226 -28.76 7.61 -1.51
C LYS A 226 -29.97 8.20 -2.24
N GLY A 227 -29.74 9.06 -3.22
CA GLY A 227 -30.79 9.67 -4.06
C GLY A 227 -31.31 8.79 -5.19
N GLY A 228 -30.77 7.58 -5.36
CA GLY A 228 -31.15 6.65 -6.43
C GLY A 228 -30.79 7.11 -7.85
N ARG A 229 -29.85 8.04 -8.02
CA ARG A 229 -29.40 8.52 -9.34
C ARG A 229 -28.05 7.89 -9.70
N PRO A 230 -27.94 7.12 -10.79
CA PRO A 230 -26.66 6.54 -11.20
C PRO A 230 -25.68 7.63 -11.70
N TYR A 231 -24.43 7.58 -11.24
CA TYR A 231 -23.33 8.40 -11.77
C TYR A 231 -22.97 7.94 -13.19
N GLY A 232 -22.77 8.88 -14.12
CA GLY A 232 -22.16 8.59 -15.42
C GLY A 232 -23.04 8.74 -16.66
N ARG A 233 -24.33 9.12 -16.55
CA ARG A 233 -25.14 9.39 -17.76
C ARG A 233 -24.98 10.80 -18.33
N ASP A 234 -24.58 11.78 -17.52
CA ASP A 234 -24.57 13.20 -17.93
C ASP A 234 -23.17 13.77 -18.26
N LEU A 235 -22.08 13.09 -17.91
CA LEU A 235 -20.72 13.58 -18.19
C LEU A 235 -20.18 13.19 -19.59
N ALA A 236 -20.88 12.33 -20.33
CA ALA A 236 -20.50 11.94 -21.69
C ALA A 236 -21.11 12.86 -22.79
N ARG A 237 -21.73 13.99 -22.40
CA ARG A 237 -22.39 14.94 -23.33
C ARG A 237 -21.85 16.38 -23.25
N ARG A 238 -20.60 16.57 -22.85
CA ARG A 238 -19.92 17.87 -22.92
C ARG A 238 -18.57 17.76 -23.58
#